data_AF-A0A1E3YVP0-F1
#
_entry.id   AF-A0A1E3YVP0-F1
#
_cell.length_a   1.000
_cell.length_b   1.000
_cell.length_c   1.000
_cell.angle_alpha   90.00
_cell.angle_beta   90.00
_cell.angle_gamma   90.00
#
_symmetry.space_group_name_H-M   'P 1'
#
loop_
_entity.id
_entity.type
_entity.pdbx_description
1 polymer ?
#
loop_
_entity_poly.entity_id
_entity_poly.type
_entity_poly.pdbx_seq_one_letter_code
_entity_poly.pdbx_strand_id
1 'polypeptide(L)'
;MEVLPSIEQCLMGVQYTHEGETLVRLIIDDQLEGSEYTLKASSQVGQLLQKLPQGDSQNLNMATYKMEERLPPYVACVRIAATLRHVQNDGSDCFVVMHIPSDPAKLIPFFEEKMARDPSKHRDLQANEAIPLFMRGFAQYPSSAFRAAMNCWTDHRIRKSPLCDIGDSEPTAVVLDAYSICYLAVANIAGYLLDAGILLVIPAATKEELKAFLTEISDDNFMLLGVTDEGRLFRTTASDLREWGAHVFENLRLIFDNASVVRPGLHDAELDVFTVKDAVDATVYDAMQLSISNRIPWFCMDPTFGSLHHGRGHPLVNAQAVLHREILRAPFIFEKRRHALVLYALGALPLPVTFQDLYRLANIVNTLAGFVLFKIIQNHGRAIFAAEGRAEILLNIIYLHLHSLFGNEALAVEASYSPWVTYDSYVFNHGLGLYLTLSNNSSAELRLAIAMQHMNRLCVDNQSFMRSLRERFFRFAEGHFMNWEVVAQKEISINEDRLRQESSLGNNETHTRPAT
;
A
#
# COMPACT_ATOMS: atom_id res chain seq x y z
N MET A 1 -18.11 12.81 29.08
CA MET A 1 -17.47 13.32 30.31
C MET A 1 -18.15 14.63 30.64
N GLU A 2 -18.99 14.68 31.67
CA GLU A 2 -19.67 15.92 32.08
C GLU A 2 -18.64 16.84 32.74
N VAL A 3 -18.40 18.01 32.13
CA VAL A 3 -17.47 19.01 32.65
C VAL A 3 -18.16 19.75 33.80
N LEU A 4 -17.55 19.74 34.99
CA LEU A 4 -18.07 20.48 36.15
C LEU A 4 -18.21 21.97 35.79
N PRO A 5 -19.38 22.59 36.03
CA PRO A 5 -19.65 23.97 35.60
C PRO A 5 -18.88 25.02 36.44
N SER A 6 -18.30 24.64 37.57
CA SER A 6 -17.61 25.55 38.49
C SER A 6 -16.37 24.90 39.10
N ILE A 7 -15.32 25.70 39.27
CA ILE A 7 -14.12 25.37 40.06
C ILE A 7 -14.22 26.16 41.36
N GLU A 8 -13.94 25.54 42.51
CA GLU A 8 -13.93 26.27 43.81
C GLU A 8 -13.04 27.51 43.71
N GLN A 9 -13.53 28.66 44.22
CA GLN A 9 -12.84 29.96 44.22
C GLN A 9 -12.67 30.65 42.84
N CYS A 10 -13.22 30.09 41.76
CA CYS A 10 -13.32 30.74 40.45
C CYS A 10 -14.79 30.96 40.05
N LEU A 11 -15.17 32.23 39.83
CA LEU A 11 -16.55 32.61 39.51
C LEU A 11 -16.88 32.31 38.05
N MET A 12 -16.01 32.67 37.11
CA MET A 12 -16.17 32.41 35.67
C MET A 12 -14.90 32.71 34.87
N GLY A 13 -14.82 32.17 33.67
CA GLY A 13 -13.90 32.66 32.63
C GLY A 13 -14.56 33.72 31.76
N VAL A 14 -13.79 34.69 31.29
CA VAL A 14 -14.25 35.72 30.37
C VAL A 14 -13.26 35.89 29.22
N GLN A 15 -13.79 36.05 28.01
CA GLN A 15 -13.05 36.55 26.86
C GLN A 15 -13.57 37.94 26.51
N TYR A 16 -12.66 38.91 26.43
CA TYR A 16 -13.01 40.30 26.18
C TYR A 16 -11.94 40.99 25.35
N THR A 17 -12.32 42.03 24.62
CA THR A 17 -11.39 42.89 23.90
C THR A 17 -11.09 44.14 24.71
N HIS A 18 -9.82 44.47 24.87
CA HIS A 18 -9.31 45.68 25.51
C HIS A 18 -8.43 46.43 24.52
N GLU A 19 -8.86 47.63 24.11
CA GLU A 19 -8.13 48.47 23.14
C GLU A 19 -7.71 47.71 21.84
N GLY A 20 -8.57 46.80 21.38
CA GLY A 20 -8.34 45.99 20.18
C GLY A 20 -7.66 44.63 20.41
N GLU A 21 -7.09 44.38 21.60
CA GLU A 21 -6.49 43.08 21.94
C GLU A 21 -7.51 42.16 22.62
N THR A 22 -7.59 40.91 22.16
CA THR A 22 -8.49 39.90 22.76
C THR A 22 -7.77 39.16 23.89
N LEU A 23 -8.34 39.20 25.08
CA LEU A 23 -7.79 38.61 26.30
C LEU A 23 -8.74 37.57 26.87
N VAL A 24 -8.18 36.48 27.41
CA VAL A 24 -8.92 35.47 28.17
C VAL A 24 -8.42 35.52 29.62
N ARG A 25 -9.35 35.72 30.57
CA ARG A 25 -9.01 35.78 32.01
C ARG A 25 -10.03 35.03 32.86
N LEU A 26 -9.59 34.53 34.00
CA LEU A 26 -10.44 33.96 35.04
C LEU A 26 -10.81 35.03 36.05
N ILE A 27 -12.09 35.16 36.39
CA ILE A 27 -12.55 35.97 37.51
C ILE A 27 -12.53 35.09 38.76
N ILE A 28 -11.69 35.47 39.71
CA ILE A 28 -11.40 34.71 40.93
C ILE A 28 -11.90 35.46 42.17
N ASP A 29 -12.09 34.73 43.26
CA ASP A 29 -12.37 35.31 44.57
C ASP A 29 -11.23 36.24 45.00
N ASP A 30 -11.56 37.28 45.74
CA ASP A 30 -10.64 38.33 46.18
C ASP A 30 -9.57 37.81 47.17
N GLN A 31 -9.83 36.65 47.79
CA GLN A 31 -8.92 35.95 48.69
C GLN A 31 -7.69 35.36 47.97
N LEU A 32 -7.78 35.15 46.65
CA LEU A 32 -6.70 34.63 45.84
C LEU A 32 -5.78 35.75 45.31
N GLU A 33 -4.51 35.43 45.09
CA GLU A 33 -3.57 36.36 44.46
C GLU A 33 -3.87 36.52 42.97
N GLY A 34 -3.74 37.76 42.49
CA GLY A 34 -3.93 38.09 41.08
C GLY A 34 -2.70 37.69 40.24
N SER A 35 -2.94 37.43 38.97
CA SER A 35 -1.93 37.14 37.95
C SER A 35 -2.31 37.82 36.64
N GLU A 36 -1.45 37.74 35.63
CA GLU A 36 -1.74 38.28 34.30
C GLU A 36 -2.97 37.63 33.62
N TYR A 37 -3.34 36.41 34.03
CA TYR A 37 -4.51 35.67 33.51
C TYR A 37 -5.70 35.63 34.47
N THR A 38 -5.63 36.33 35.61
CA THR A 38 -6.73 36.37 36.57
C THR A 38 -7.17 37.81 36.87
N LEU A 39 -8.43 37.97 37.23
CA LEU A 39 -9.04 39.22 37.67
C LEU A 39 -9.76 38.98 38.99
N LYS A 40 -9.48 39.83 39.98
CA LYS A 40 -10.24 39.81 41.24
C LYS A 40 -11.68 40.23 40.99
N ALA A 41 -12.64 39.54 41.61
CA ALA A 41 -14.06 39.83 41.49
C ALA A 41 -14.41 41.27 41.90
N SER A 42 -13.71 41.83 42.89
CA SER A 42 -13.86 43.22 43.35
C SER A 42 -13.18 44.28 42.47
N SER A 43 -12.30 43.89 41.54
CA SER A 43 -11.63 44.85 40.68
C SER A 43 -12.63 45.58 39.77
N GLN A 44 -12.39 46.85 39.43
CA GLN A 44 -13.31 47.63 38.59
C GLN A 44 -13.60 46.92 37.25
N VAL A 45 -12.56 46.33 36.64
CA VAL A 45 -12.67 45.54 35.40
C VAL A 45 -13.41 44.22 35.67
N GLY A 46 -13.13 43.52 36.77
CA GLY A 46 -13.83 42.29 37.15
C GLY A 46 -15.32 42.51 37.37
N GLN A 47 -15.71 43.60 38.03
CA GLN A 47 -17.12 43.96 38.24
C GLN A 47 -17.80 44.38 36.93
N LEU A 48 -17.08 45.10 36.06
CA LEU A 48 -17.56 45.49 34.74
C LEU A 48 -17.88 44.26 33.89
N LEU A 49 -16.92 43.35 33.70
CA LEU A 49 -17.07 42.17 32.85
C LEU A 49 -18.11 41.18 33.39
N GLN A 50 -18.32 41.13 34.71
CA GLN A 50 -19.42 40.34 35.29
C GLN A 50 -20.80 40.85 34.89
N LYS A 51 -20.96 42.17 34.67
CA LYS A 51 -22.25 42.81 34.36
C LYS A 51 -22.44 43.08 32.86
N LEU A 52 -21.36 43.23 32.10
CA LEU A 52 -21.39 43.57 30.69
C LEU A 52 -22.01 42.41 29.88
N PRO A 53 -23.10 42.64 29.11
CA PRO A 53 -23.67 41.64 28.23
C PRO A 53 -22.71 41.24 27.10
N GLN A 54 -22.85 40.02 26.60
CA GLN A 54 -22.02 39.54 25.48
C GLN A 54 -22.32 40.37 24.21
N GLY A 55 -21.27 40.83 23.53
CA GLY A 55 -21.32 41.69 22.34
C GLY A 55 -21.24 43.19 22.65
N ASP A 56 -21.53 43.60 23.87
CA ASP A 56 -21.55 45.02 24.27
C ASP A 56 -20.17 45.54 24.65
N SER A 57 -19.99 46.84 24.42
CA SER A 57 -18.77 47.59 24.77
C SER A 57 -19.09 48.66 25.81
N GLN A 58 -18.20 48.82 26.80
CA GLN A 58 -18.30 49.87 27.79
C GLN A 58 -16.92 50.48 28.08
N ASN A 59 -16.91 51.82 28.20
CA ASN A 59 -15.71 52.56 28.57
C ASN A 59 -15.57 52.56 30.09
N LEU A 60 -14.38 52.21 30.57
CA LEU A 60 -13.98 52.34 31.96
C LEU A 60 -12.70 53.16 32.02
N ASN A 61 -12.79 54.34 32.63
CA ASN A 61 -11.75 55.37 32.59
C ASN A 61 -11.43 55.78 31.14
N MET A 62 -10.19 55.59 30.69
CA MET A 62 -9.73 55.94 29.33
C MET A 62 -9.65 54.72 28.39
N ALA A 63 -10.20 53.56 28.79
CA ALA A 63 -10.11 52.32 28.02
C ALA A 63 -11.49 51.73 27.69
N THR A 64 -11.59 51.13 26.52
CA THR A 64 -12.79 50.45 26.00
C THR A 64 -12.67 48.95 26.24
N TYR A 65 -13.70 48.38 26.88
CA TYR A 65 -13.80 46.94 27.12
C TYR A 65 -15.03 46.40 26.39
N LYS A 66 -14.84 45.39 25.55
CA LYS A 66 -15.92 44.69 24.86
C LYS A 66 -16.01 43.26 25.34
N MET A 67 -17.18 42.81 25.78
CA MET A 67 -17.38 41.44 26.21
C MET A 67 -17.63 40.53 24.99
N GLU A 68 -16.73 39.58 24.71
CA GLU A 68 -16.86 38.71 23.54
C GLU A 68 -17.55 37.38 23.89
N GLU A 69 -17.17 36.75 25.00
CA GLU A 69 -17.68 35.43 25.38
C GLU A 69 -17.58 35.20 26.90
N ARG A 70 -18.61 34.56 27.48
CA ARG A 70 -18.56 34.01 28.85
C ARG A 70 -18.18 32.54 28.76
N LEU A 71 -17.14 32.15 29.49
CA LEU A 71 -16.56 30.82 29.41
C LEU A 71 -16.74 30.09 30.75
N PRO A 72 -17.05 28.78 30.72
CA PRO A 72 -16.83 27.93 31.89
C PRO A 72 -15.35 28.05 32.33
N PRO A 73 -15.06 28.11 33.65
CA PRO A 73 -13.69 28.25 34.15
C PRO A 73 -12.69 27.28 33.53
N TYR A 74 -13.08 26.01 33.37
CA TYR A 74 -12.22 24.98 32.77
C TYR A 74 -11.85 25.29 31.31
N VAL A 75 -12.80 25.80 30.52
CA VAL A 75 -12.55 26.18 29.11
C VAL A 75 -11.58 27.36 29.05
N ALA A 76 -11.74 28.34 29.94
CA ALA A 76 -10.80 29.46 30.04
C ALA A 76 -9.41 28.99 30.47
N CYS A 77 -9.29 28.08 31.44
CA CYS A 77 -8.01 27.46 31.82
C CYS A 77 -7.32 26.78 30.63
N VAL A 78 -8.05 26.00 29.82
CA VAL A 78 -7.51 25.33 28.64
C VAL A 78 -7.03 26.35 27.60
N ARG A 79 -7.81 27.41 27.33
CA ARG A 79 -7.41 28.47 26.38
C ARG A 79 -6.17 29.22 26.87
N ILE A 80 -6.12 29.59 28.15
CA ILE A 80 -4.94 30.23 28.76
C ILE A 80 -3.71 29.33 28.67
N ALA A 81 -3.85 28.04 29.03
CA ALA A 81 -2.76 27.08 28.95
C ALA A 81 -2.25 26.89 27.52
N ALA A 82 -3.15 26.86 26.53
CA ALA A 82 -2.78 26.78 25.12
C ALA A 82 -2.00 28.02 24.65
N THR A 83 -2.45 29.22 25.03
CA THR A 83 -1.73 30.47 24.73
C THR A 83 -0.36 30.50 25.39
N LEU A 84 -0.28 30.13 26.67
CA LEU A 84 0.98 30.07 27.41
C LEU A 84 1.98 29.13 26.75
N ARG A 85 1.57 27.89 26.44
CA ARG A 85 2.43 26.92 25.74
C ARG A 85 2.87 27.45 24.39
N HIS A 86 1.98 28.10 23.64
CA HIS A 86 2.33 28.67 22.34
C HIS A 86 3.35 29.81 22.43
N VAL A 87 3.15 30.75 23.36
CA VAL A 87 4.07 31.89 23.56
C VAL A 87 5.42 31.45 24.09
N GLN A 88 5.45 30.40 24.93
CA GLN A 88 6.67 29.84 25.51
C GLN A 88 7.35 28.79 24.63
N ASN A 89 6.74 28.39 23.51
CA ASN A 89 7.29 27.36 22.63
C ASN A 89 8.50 27.92 21.87
N ASP A 90 9.69 27.47 22.26
CA ASP A 90 10.97 27.78 21.62
C ASP A 90 11.30 26.87 20.41
N GLY A 91 10.34 26.02 20.02
CA GLY A 91 10.47 25.00 19.00
C GLY A 91 10.64 23.58 19.53
N SER A 92 10.76 23.41 20.86
CA SER A 92 10.83 22.07 21.48
C SER A 92 9.47 21.45 21.79
N ASP A 93 8.40 22.25 21.90
CA ASP A 93 7.05 21.75 22.18
C ASP A 93 6.31 21.41 20.87
N CYS A 94 5.71 20.23 20.82
CA CYS A 94 4.88 19.78 19.69
C CYS A 94 3.50 20.45 19.66
N PHE A 95 3.09 21.14 20.72
CA PHE A 95 1.82 21.87 20.79
C PHE A 95 1.97 23.29 20.23
N VAL A 96 1.20 23.58 19.17
CA VAL A 96 1.14 24.90 18.53
C VAL A 96 -0.32 25.29 18.32
N VAL A 97 -0.69 26.52 18.71
CA VAL A 97 -2.01 27.09 18.40
C VAL A 97 -2.01 27.53 16.94
N MET A 98 -2.77 26.83 16.10
CA MET A 98 -2.91 27.16 14.68
C MET A 98 -4.09 28.11 14.48
N HIS A 99 -3.83 29.25 13.83
CA HIS A 99 -4.88 30.19 13.42
C HIS A 99 -5.39 29.79 12.04
N ILE A 100 -6.53 29.10 12.02
CA ILE A 100 -7.17 28.66 10.79
C ILE A 100 -7.69 29.90 10.03
N PRO A 101 -7.38 30.07 8.73
CA PRO A 101 -7.89 31.19 7.95
C PRO A 101 -9.42 31.20 7.93
N SER A 102 -10.02 32.37 8.19
CA SER A 102 -11.47 32.54 8.12
C SER A 102 -12.01 32.54 6.68
N ASP A 103 -11.13 32.78 5.69
CA ASP A 103 -11.45 32.76 4.26
C ASP A 103 -11.42 31.31 3.73
N PRO A 104 -12.57 30.77 3.26
CA PRO A 104 -12.64 29.41 2.74
C PRO A 104 -11.68 29.14 1.58
N ALA A 105 -11.38 30.14 0.75
CA ALA A 105 -10.46 29.99 -0.38
C ALA A 105 -9.00 29.75 0.07
N LYS A 106 -8.66 30.13 1.31
CA LYS A 106 -7.32 29.96 1.89
C LYS A 106 -7.19 28.72 2.77
N LEU A 107 -8.28 28.02 3.06
CA LEU A 107 -8.27 26.83 3.91
C LEU A 107 -7.43 25.70 3.30
N ILE A 108 -7.68 25.35 2.03
CA ILE A 108 -6.94 24.25 1.38
C ILE A 108 -5.45 24.59 1.27
N PRO A 109 -5.04 25.76 0.72
CA PRO A 109 -3.62 26.14 0.68
C PRO A 109 -2.96 26.16 2.06
N PHE A 110 -3.68 26.56 3.11
CA PHE A 110 -3.17 26.55 4.47
C PHE A 110 -2.89 25.13 4.97
N PHE A 111 -3.81 24.18 4.77
CA PHE A 111 -3.57 22.79 5.16
C PHE A 111 -2.49 22.14 4.30
N GLU A 112 -2.43 22.44 3.01
CA GLU A 112 -1.35 21.98 2.12
C GLU A 112 0.01 22.46 2.63
N GLU A 113 0.15 23.74 3.01
CA GLU A 113 1.39 24.27 3.59
C GLU A 113 1.74 23.61 4.94
N LYS A 114 0.78 23.48 5.86
CA LYS A 114 1.04 22.95 7.22
C LYS A 114 1.23 21.44 7.27
N MET A 115 0.61 20.72 6.33
CA MET A 115 0.73 19.27 6.22
C MET A 115 1.78 18.84 5.19
N ALA A 116 2.29 19.76 4.36
CA ALA A 116 3.45 19.52 3.50
C ALA A 116 4.63 19.11 4.38
N ARG A 117 4.98 17.82 4.29
CA ARG A 117 6.16 17.27 4.95
C ARG A 117 7.38 17.66 4.13
N ASP A 118 8.51 17.90 4.79
CA ASP A 118 9.80 17.92 4.10
C ASP A 118 10.02 16.54 3.47
N PRO A 119 9.91 16.42 2.14
CA PRO A 119 9.89 15.13 1.48
C PRO A 119 11.28 14.50 1.43
N SER A 120 12.34 15.22 1.85
CA SER A 120 13.71 14.69 1.91
C SER A 120 13.86 13.66 3.04
N LYS A 121 13.48 14.02 4.28
CA LYS A 121 13.67 13.16 5.47
C LYS A 121 12.89 11.84 5.43
N HIS A 122 11.69 11.83 4.83
CA HIS A 122 10.89 10.61 4.72
C HIS A 122 11.27 9.73 3.52
N ARG A 123 11.70 10.32 2.40
CA ARG A 123 12.15 9.55 1.23
C ARG A 123 13.36 8.69 1.56
N ASP A 124 14.30 9.22 2.34
CA ASP A 124 15.51 8.50 2.72
C ASP A 124 15.18 7.25 3.56
N LEU A 125 14.22 7.33 4.49
CA LEU A 125 13.77 6.19 5.29
C LEU A 125 12.96 5.18 4.46
N GLN A 126 12.08 5.64 3.56
CA GLN A 126 11.21 4.75 2.77
C GLN A 126 11.99 3.95 1.71
N ALA A 127 12.98 4.58 1.08
CA ALA A 127 13.79 3.99 0.02
C ALA A 127 14.95 3.12 0.55
N ASN A 128 15.35 3.28 1.82
CA ASN A 128 16.48 2.55 2.37
C ASN A 128 16.11 1.10 2.73
N GLU A 129 16.44 0.19 1.82
CA GLU A 129 16.25 -1.27 1.99
C GLU A 129 17.12 -1.88 3.09
N ALA A 130 18.16 -1.17 3.57
CA ALA A 130 18.96 -1.64 4.71
C ALA A 130 18.21 -1.59 6.04
N ILE A 131 17.11 -0.82 6.11
CA ILE A 131 16.26 -0.75 7.29
C ILE A 131 15.07 -1.72 7.10
N PRO A 132 14.86 -2.67 8.04
CA PRO A 132 13.73 -3.59 7.98
C PRO A 132 12.38 -2.87 7.82
N LEU A 133 11.45 -3.52 7.12
CA LEU A 133 10.09 -3.04 6.87
C LEU A 133 9.36 -2.70 8.18
N PHE A 134 9.45 -3.56 9.20
CA PHE A 134 8.78 -3.33 10.48
C PHE A 134 9.25 -2.05 11.16
N MET A 135 10.55 -1.79 11.16
CA MET A 135 11.13 -0.56 11.72
C MET A 135 10.73 0.67 10.91
N ARG A 136 10.73 0.57 9.57
CA ARG A 136 10.30 1.67 8.68
C ARG A 136 8.83 2.02 8.86
N GLY A 137 7.96 1.02 9.02
CA GLY A 137 6.54 1.23 9.26
C GLY A 137 6.27 1.83 10.64
N PHE A 138 6.91 1.29 11.68
CA PHE A 138 6.80 1.82 13.05
C PHE A 138 7.28 3.27 13.15
N ALA A 139 8.42 3.62 12.52
CA ALA A 139 8.92 4.99 12.50
C ALA A 139 7.97 5.99 11.82
N GLN A 140 7.18 5.55 10.84
CA GLN A 140 6.23 6.41 10.13
C GLN A 140 4.88 6.54 10.84
N TYR A 141 4.46 5.49 11.55
CA TYR A 141 3.15 5.39 12.20
C TYR A 141 3.28 4.77 13.60
N PRO A 142 3.97 5.43 14.54
CA PRO A 142 4.27 4.85 15.85
C PRO A 142 3.02 4.61 16.71
N SER A 143 1.91 5.26 16.39
CA SER A 143 0.65 5.18 17.14
C SER A 143 -0.33 4.11 16.64
N SER A 144 -0.06 3.44 15.51
CA SER A 144 -0.98 2.44 14.96
C SER A 144 -0.27 1.42 14.07
N ALA A 145 -0.11 0.20 14.57
CA ALA A 145 0.53 -0.91 13.84
C ALA A 145 -0.26 -1.30 12.57
N PHE A 146 -1.58 -1.39 12.65
CA PHE A 146 -2.42 -1.72 11.49
C PHE A 146 -2.37 -0.65 10.40
N ARG A 147 -2.37 0.64 10.77
CA ARG A 147 -2.19 1.74 9.82
C ARG A 147 -0.79 1.72 9.19
N ALA A 148 0.25 1.45 10.00
CA ALA A 148 1.61 1.28 9.53
C ALA A 148 1.70 0.16 8.46
N ALA A 149 1.19 -1.02 8.81
CA ALA A 149 1.19 -2.20 7.96
C ALA A 149 0.39 -2.00 6.68
N MET A 150 -0.83 -1.45 6.77
CA MET A 150 -1.67 -1.17 5.60
C MET A 150 -0.97 -0.23 4.60
N ASN A 151 -0.39 0.87 5.10
CA ASN A 151 0.35 1.79 4.24
C ASN A 151 1.61 1.15 3.66
N CYS A 152 2.31 0.31 4.43
CA CYS A 152 3.44 -0.44 3.90
C CYS A 152 3.02 -1.29 2.70
N TRP A 153 1.91 -2.01 2.75
CA TRP A 153 1.50 -2.92 1.66
C TRP A 153 0.86 -2.24 0.44
N THR A 154 0.35 -1.02 0.58
CA THR A 154 -0.32 -0.29 -0.52
C THR A 154 0.56 0.78 -1.17
N ASP A 155 1.61 1.25 -0.50
CA ASP A 155 2.47 2.31 -1.01
C ASP A 155 3.67 1.77 -1.80
N HIS A 156 3.66 1.93 -3.12
CA HIS A 156 4.76 1.51 -4.02
C HIS A 156 6.11 2.18 -3.75
N ARG A 157 6.15 3.31 -3.02
CA ARG A 157 7.38 4.03 -2.68
C ARG A 157 8.18 3.33 -1.59
N ILE A 158 7.49 2.60 -0.71
CA ILE A 158 8.13 1.77 0.31
C ILE A 158 8.67 0.54 -0.41
N ARG A 159 9.98 0.40 -0.53
CA ARG A 159 10.62 -0.79 -1.12
C ARG A 159 10.40 -1.99 -0.21
N LYS A 160 9.99 -3.13 -0.77
CA LYS A 160 9.84 -4.40 -0.04
C LYS A 160 10.81 -5.44 -0.56
N SER A 161 11.32 -6.21 0.37
CA SER A 161 12.05 -7.43 0.08
C SER A 161 11.10 -8.51 -0.46
N PRO A 162 11.62 -9.53 -1.16
CA PRO A 162 10.88 -10.74 -1.48
C PRO A 162 10.28 -11.38 -0.21
N LEU A 163 9.26 -12.22 -0.37
CA LEU A 163 8.70 -12.99 0.74
C LEU A 163 9.76 -13.94 1.31
N CYS A 164 9.66 -14.21 2.61
CA CYS A 164 10.58 -15.11 3.30
C CYS A 164 10.49 -16.53 2.72
N ASP A 165 11.63 -17.09 2.30
CA ASP A 165 11.75 -18.38 1.61
C ASP A 165 12.43 -19.47 2.46
N ILE A 166 12.54 -19.22 3.78
CA ILE A 166 13.13 -20.13 4.78
C ILE A 166 12.09 -20.52 5.85
N GLY A 167 12.31 -21.65 6.52
CA GLY A 167 11.41 -22.16 7.57
C GLY A 167 10.46 -23.26 7.09
N ASP A 168 9.40 -23.49 7.87
CA ASP A 168 8.42 -24.55 7.65
C ASP A 168 7.51 -24.25 6.45
N SER A 169 7.46 -25.18 5.50
CA SER A 169 6.63 -25.08 4.31
C SER A 169 5.27 -25.76 4.47
N GLU A 170 5.05 -26.54 5.54
CA GLU A 170 3.79 -27.24 5.82
C GLU A 170 3.26 -26.96 7.24
N PRO A 171 3.13 -25.70 7.66
CA PRO A 171 2.66 -25.38 9.01
C PRO A 171 1.18 -25.74 9.18
N THR A 172 0.84 -26.30 10.33
CA THR A 172 -0.56 -26.55 10.74
C THR A 172 -1.19 -25.36 11.45
N ALA A 173 -0.35 -24.48 12.01
CA ALA A 173 -0.74 -23.24 12.66
C ALA A 173 0.34 -22.17 12.44
N VAL A 174 -0.08 -20.91 12.38
CA VAL A 174 0.82 -19.78 12.15
C VAL A 174 0.52 -18.62 13.09
N VAL A 175 1.57 -18.01 13.64
CA VAL A 175 1.44 -16.76 14.41
C VAL A 175 1.43 -15.57 13.47
N LEU A 176 0.48 -14.65 13.62
CA LEU A 176 0.37 -13.43 12.83
C LEU A 176 0.60 -12.18 13.68
N ASP A 177 1.33 -11.21 13.11
CA ASP A 177 1.39 -9.82 13.56
C ASP A 177 0.54 -8.90 12.65
N ALA A 178 0.50 -7.59 12.92
CA ALA A 178 -0.27 -6.65 12.11
C ALA A 178 0.15 -6.62 10.63
N TYR A 179 1.44 -6.80 10.32
CA TYR A 179 1.92 -6.82 8.93
C TYR A 179 1.50 -8.08 8.20
N SER A 180 1.58 -9.24 8.86
CA SER A 180 1.07 -10.51 8.33
C SER A 180 -0.43 -10.44 8.07
N ILE A 181 -1.21 -9.92 9.02
CA ILE A 181 -2.67 -9.77 8.90
C ILE A 181 -3.02 -8.85 7.73
N CYS A 182 -2.43 -7.65 7.70
CA CYS A 182 -2.69 -6.68 6.63
C CYS A 182 -2.24 -7.20 5.27
N TYR A 183 -1.13 -7.92 5.18
CA TYR A 183 -0.70 -8.54 3.93
C TYR A 183 -1.74 -9.54 3.42
N LEU A 184 -2.18 -10.47 4.28
CA LEU A 184 -3.16 -11.50 3.90
C LEU A 184 -4.48 -10.86 3.45
N ALA A 185 -4.87 -9.75 4.08
CA ALA A 185 -6.07 -9.01 3.73
C ALA A 185 -5.95 -8.25 2.41
N VAL A 186 -4.86 -7.50 2.20
CA VAL A 186 -4.59 -6.75 0.97
C VAL A 186 -4.39 -7.70 -0.23
N ALA A 187 -3.74 -8.83 -0.01
CA ALA A 187 -3.54 -9.85 -1.04
C ALA A 187 -4.80 -10.67 -1.33
N ASN A 188 -5.83 -10.59 -0.48
CA ASN A 188 -7.05 -11.40 -0.55
C ASN A 188 -6.77 -12.91 -0.60
N ILE A 189 -5.90 -13.38 0.30
CA ILE A 189 -5.46 -14.79 0.36
C ILE A 189 -5.72 -15.46 1.70
N ALA A 190 -6.23 -14.74 2.70
CA ALA A 190 -6.52 -15.30 4.03
C ALA A 190 -7.43 -16.55 3.96
N GLY A 191 -8.45 -16.50 3.09
CA GLY A 191 -9.34 -17.64 2.85
C GLY A 191 -8.60 -18.90 2.37
N TYR A 192 -7.57 -18.76 1.52
CA TYR A 192 -6.82 -19.92 1.01
C TYR A 192 -6.03 -20.63 2.11
N LEU A 193 -5.54 -19.90 3.11
CA LEU A 193 -4.84 -20.48 4.26
C LEU A 193 -5.84 -21.24 5.16
N LEU A 194 -7.01 -20.65 5.40
CA LEU A 194 -8.08 -21.27 6.18
C LEU A 194 -8.64 -22.53 5.50
N ASP A 195 -8.87 -22.48 4.19
CA ASP A 195 -9.34 -23.62 3.38
C ASP A 195 -8.32 -24.77 3.38
N ALA A 196 -7.02 -24.46 3.50
CA ALA A 196 -5.95 -25.44 3.67
C ALA A 196 -5.87 -26.05 5.08
N GLY A 197 -6.70 -25.59 6.01
CA GLY A 197 -6.73 -26.03 7.41
C GLY A 197 -5.65 -25.42 8.30
N ILE A 198 -5.01 -24.33 7.86
CA ILE A 198 -3.98 -23.64 8.65
C ILE A 198 -4.65 -22.77 9.72
N LEU A 199 -4.35 -23.05 10.98
CA LEU A 199 -4.87 -22.28 12.11
C LEU A 199 -4.17 -20.91 12.22
N LEU A 200 -4.95 -19.84 12.23
CA LEU A 200 -4.44 -18.48 12.44
C LEU A 200 -4.39 -18.19 13.94
N VAL A 201 -3.20 -17.88 14.45
CA VAL A 201 -2.94 -17.62 15.87
C VAL A 201 -2.48 -16.17 16.04
N ILE A 202 -3.08 -15.44 16.98
CA ILE A 202 -2.70 -14.06 17.27
C ILE A 202 -2.58 -13.79 18.77
N PRO A 203 -1.70 -12.87 19.19
CA PRO A 203 -1.70 -12.36 20.56
C PRO A 203 -3.02 -11.67 20.92
N ALA A 204 -3.38 -11.68 22.21
CA ALA A 204 -4.61 -11.04 22.69
C ALA A 204 -4.63 -9.53 22.42
N ALA A 205 -3.50 -8.84 22.65
CA ALA A 205 -3.35 -7.41 22.39
C ALA A 205 -3.55 -7.10 20.90
N THR A 206 -2.94 -7.87 20.01
CA THR A 206 -3.11 -7.74 18.55
C THR A 206 -4.57 -7.93 18.12
N LYS A 207 -5.32 -8.85 18.75
CA LYS A 207 -6.75 -9.04 18.44
C LYS A 207 -7.58 -7.83 18.83
N GLU A 208 -7.31 -7.23 19.99
CA GLU A 208 -8.00 -6.00 20.43
C GLU A 208 -7.62 -4.80 19.56
N GLU A 209 -6.35 -4.66 19.16
CA GLU A 209 -5.94 -3.62 18.21
C GLU A 209 -6.61 -3.79 16.83
N LEU A 210 -6.71 -5.02 16.32
CA LEU A 210 -7.43 -5.31 15.07
C LEU A 210 -8.90 -4.93 15.19
N LYS A 211 -9.54 -5.23 16.32
CA LYS A 211 -10.93 -4.86 16.59
C LYS A 211 -11.12 -3.34 16.64
N ALA A 212 -10.22 -2.63 17.32
CA ALA A 212 -10.25 -1.18 17.39
C ALA A 212 -10.07 -0.56 15.99
N PHE A 213 -9.11 -1.06 15.22
CA PHE A 213 -8.87 -0.63 13.84
C PHE A 213 -10.09 -0.89 12.95
N LEU A 214 -10.67 -2.09 13.00
CA LEU A 214 -11.90 -2.44 12.27
C LEU A 214 -13.08 -1.52 12.63
N THR A 215 -13.18 -1.11 13.89
CA THR A 215 -14.22 -0.19 14.37
C THR A 215 -13.99 1.22 13.82
N GLU A 216 -12.76 1.73 13.89
CA GLU A 216 -12.37 3.04 13.38
C GLU A 216 -12.67 3.20 11.89
N ILE A 217 -12.21 2.23 11.08
CA ILE A 217 -12.35 2.27 9.61
C ILE A 217 -13.76 1.93 9.11
N SER A 218 -14.62 1.38 9.99
CA SER A 218 -16.04 1.12 9.68
C SER A 218 -16.95 2.28 10.07
N ASP A 219 -16.45 3.31 10.77
CA ASP A 219 -17.26 4.47 11.16
C ASP A 219 -17.68 5.25 9.90
N ASP A 220 -18.97 5.55 9.76
CA ASP A 220 -19.49 6.35 8.65
C ASP A 220 -18.90 7.77 8.63
N ASN A 221 -18.43 8.26 9.77
CA ASN A 221 -17.74 9.55 9.92
C ASN A 221 -16.22 9.45 9.71
N PHE A 222 -15.70 8.29 9.33
CA PHE A 222 -14.28 8.13 9.07
C PHE A 222 -13.82 9.09 7.97
N MET A 223 -12.78 9.86 8.30
CA MET A 223 -12.10 10.74 7.36
C MET A 223 -10.60 10.76 7.66
N LEU A 224 -9.82 10.45 6.64
CA LEU A 224 -8.37 10.61 6.64
C LEU A 224 -8.00 11.73 5.66
N LEU A 225 -7.26 12.71 6.15
CA LEU A 225 -6.69 13.78 5.33
C LEU A 225 -5.20 13.50 5.14
N GLY A 226 -4.75 13.60 3.90
CA GLY A 226 -3.35 13.45 3.52
C GLY A 226 -2.92 14.49 2.51
N VAL A 227 -1.63 14.49 2.18
CA VAL A 227 -1.05 15.35 1.14
C VAL A 227 -0.31 14.46 0.14
N THR A 228 -0.52 14.70 -1.15
CA THR A 228 0.17 14.00 -2.24
C THR A 228 1.61 14.49 -2.38
N ASP A 229 2.39 13.81 -3.21
CA ASP A 229 3.79 14.20 -3.48
C ASP A 229 3.90 15.56 -4.18
N GLU A 230 2.84 16.00 -4.88
CA GLU A 230 2.74 17.33 -5.47
C GLU A 230 2.27 18.39 -4.47
N GLY A 231 2.16 18.04 -3.18
CA GLY A 231 1.72 18.96 -2.13
C GLY A 231 0.20 19.16 -2.09
N ARG A 232 -0.58 18.34 -2.81
CA ARG A 232 -2.04 18.53 -2.88
C ARG A 232 -2.77 17.78 -1.77
N LEU A 233 -3.73 18.43 -1.14
CA LEU A 233 -4.56 17.78 -0.12
C LEU A 233 -5.43 16.69 -0.77
N PHE A 234 -5.49 15.51 -0.17
CA PHE A 234 -6.46 14.48 -0.53
C PHE A 234 -7.22 13.99 0.69
N ARG A 235 -8.45 13.53 0.47
CA ARG A 235 -9.35 13.02 1.51
C ARG A 235 -9.74 11.59 1.17
N THR A 236 -9.64 10.70 2.15
CA THR A 236 -10.22 9.36 2.10
C THR A 236 -11.32 9.26 3.15
N THR A 237 -12.54 8.93 2.73
CA THR A 237 -13.72 8.83 3.58
C THR A 237 -14.17 7.38 3.75
N ALA A 238 -15.11 7.15 4.66
CA ALA A 238 -15.78 5.87 4.81
C ALA A 238 -16.44 5.34 3.51
N SER A 239 -16.94 6.23 2.64
CA SER A 239 -17.48 5.81 1.33
C SER A 239 -16.37 5.34 0.40
N ASP A 240 -15.25 6.06 0.35
CA ASP A 240 -14.11 5.71 -0.51
C ASP A 240 -13.51 4.36 -0.09
N LEU A 241 -13.41 4.13 1.23
CA LEU A 241 -13.01 2.84 1.79
C LEU A 241 -13.99 1.73 1.40
N ARG A 242 -15.29 1.93 1.53
CA ARG A 242 -16.28 0.92 1.13
C ARG A 242 -16.23 0.60 -0.37
N GLU A 243 -15.97 1.57 -1.22
CA GLU A 243 -15.97 1.37 -2.67
C GLU A 243 -14.70 0.65 -3.16
N TRP A 244 -13.51 1.01 -2.64
CA TRP A 244 -12.23 0.48 -3.14
C TRP A 244 -11.62 -0.60 -2.24
N GLY A 245 -11.98 -0.59 -0.96
CA GLY A 245 -11.39 -1.42 0.10
C GLY A 245 -12.30 -2.52 0.64
N ALA A 246 -13.54 -2.69 0.15
CA ALA A 246 -14.50 -3.70 0.65
C ALA A 246 -13.86 -5.09 0.89
N HIS A 247 -13.11 -5.58 -0.11
CA HIS A 247 -12.43 -6.87 -0.02
C HIS A 247 -11.37 -6.93 1.10
N VAL A 248 -10.65 -5.83 1.35
CA VAL A 248 -9.67 -5.76 2.44
C VAL A 248 -10.40 -5.84 3.78
N PHE A 249 -11.49 -5.09 3.96
CA PHE A 249 -12.30 -5.15 5.19
C PHE A 249 -12.90 -6.54 5.42
N GLU A 250 -13.43 -7.16 4.38
CA GLU A 250 -13.96 -8.51 4.44
C GLU A 250 -12.89 -9.51 4.87
N ASN A 251 -11.67 -9.40 4.35
CA ASN A 251 -10.58 -10.29 4.76
C ASN A 251 -10.05 -9.99 6.17
N LEU A 252 -9.97 -8.72 6.58
CA LEU A 252 -9.60 -8.37 7.96
C LEU A 252 -10.62 -8.96 8.95
N ARG A 253 -11.93 -8.89 8.62
CA ARG A 253 -12.99 -9.53 9.40
C ARG A 253 -12.86 -11.05 9.38
N LEU A 254 -12.63 -11.65 8.21
CA LEU A 254 -12.40 -13.09 8.08
C LEU A 254 -11.26 -13.57 8.99
N ILE A 255 -10.14 -12.84 9.02
CA ILE A 255 -9.01 -13.13 9.91
C ILE A 255 -9.44 -12.93 11.37
N PHE A 256 -10.09 -11.82 11.72
CA PHE A 256 -10.54 -11.54 13.09
C PHE A 256 -11.45 -12.64 13.66
N ASP A 257 -12.40 -13.12 12.85
CA ASP A 257 -13.39 -14.12 13.23
C ASP A 257 -12.77 -15.52 13.37
N ASN A 258 -11.78 -15.85 12.54
CA ASN A 258 -11.14 -17.18 12.52
C ASN A 258 -9.83 -17.26 13.32
N ALA A 259 -9.28 -16.14 13.78
CA ALA A 259 -8.04 -16.13 14.53
C ALA A 259 -8.25 -16.55 15.99
N SER A 260 -7.47 -17.53 16.41
CA SER A 260 -7.43 -18.04 17.78
C SER A 260 -6.46 -17.22 18.63
N VAL A 261 -6.91 -16.80 19.81
CA VAL A 261 -6.04 -16.09 20.77
C VAL A 261 -5.27 -17.10 21.59
N VAL A 262 -3.95 -17.02 21.54
CA VAL A 262 -3.04 -17.85 22.36
C VAL A 262 -2.20 -16.91 23.23
N ARG A 263 -1.91 -17.34 24.46
CA ARG A 263 -1.03 -16.60 25.38
C ARG A 263 0.39 -17.17 25.30
N PRO A 264 1.44 -16.34 25.43
CA PRO A 264 2.80 -16.83 25.52
C PRO A 264 2.95 -17.84 26.67
N GLY A 265 3.61 -18.97 26.40
CA GLY A 265 4.05 -19.89 27.45
C GLY A 265 5.05 -19.22 28.39
N LEU A 266 5.06 -19.59 29.67
CA LEU A 266 6.02 -19.08 30.66
C LEU A 266 7.41 -19.63 30.37
N HIS A 267 8.28 -18.85 29.73
CA HIS A 267 9.64 -19.24 29.34
C HIS A 267 10.62 -18.13 29.70
N ASP A 268 11.88 -18.47 29.97
CA ASP A 268 12.95 -17.48 30.13
C ASP A 268 13.10 -16.72 28.80
N ALA A 269 12.67 -15.45 28.79
CA ALA A 269 12.80 -14.60 27.61
C ALA A 269 14.30 -14.35 27.33
N GLU A 270 14.76 -14.73 26.14
CA GLU A 270 16.13 -14.41 25.70
C GLU A 270 16.34 -12.89 25.73
N LEU A 271 17.41 -12.44 26.41
CA LEU A 271 17.76 -11.03 26.62
C LEU A 271 17.78 -10.22 25.30
N ASP A 272 18.12 -10.86 24.18
CA ASP A 272 18.19 -10.23 22.87
C ASP A 272 16.84 -9.80 22.30
N VAL A 273 15.72 -10.47 22.66
CA VAL A 273 14.38 -10.06 22.20
C VAL A 273 14.05 -8.67 22.74
N PHE A 274 14.56 -8.29 23.92
CA PHE A 274 14.37 -6.95 24.47
C PHE A 274 15.04 -5.84 23.65
N THR A 275 16.12 -6.14 22.92
CA THR A 275 16.86 -5.12 22.15
C THR A 275 16.09 -4.54 20.98
N VAL A 276 15.11 -5.28 20.45
CA VAL A 276 14.28 -4.83 19.31
C VAL A 276 12.94 -4.25 19.74
N LYS A 277 12.57 -4.34 21.03
CA LYS A 277 11.26 -3.93 21.54
C LYS A 277 10.91 -2.48 21.20
N ASP A 278 11.88 -1.58 21.31
CA ASP A 278 11.67 -0.14 21.05
C ASP A 278 11.82 0.23 19.56
N ALA A 279 12.18 -0.74 18.72
CA ALA A 279 12.40 -0.56 17.29
C ALA A 279 11.22 -1.04 16.42
N VAL A 280 10.31 -1.83 16.99
CA VAL A 280 9.14 -2.38 16.29
C VAL A 280 7.87 -2.09 17.08
N ASP A 281 6.72 -2.21 16.43
CA ASP A 281 5.45 -2.11 17.13
C ASP A 281 5.20 -3.33 18.03
N ALA A 282 4.27 -3.14 18.98
CA ALA A 282 3.93 -4.16 19.97
C ALA A 282 3.42 -5.47 19.33
N THR A 283 2.74 -5.41 18.18
CA THR A 283 2.17 -6.60 17.56
C THR A 283 3.24 -7.54 17.00
N VAL A 284 4.30 -6.97 16.41
CA VAL A 284 5.47 -7.72 15.93
C VAL A 284 6.20 -8.35 17.12
N TYR A 285 6.46 -7.57 18.16
CA TYR A 285 7.13 -8.05 19.36
C TYR A 285 6.36 -9.20 20.03
N ASP A 286 5.05 -9.05 20.21
CA ASP A 286 4.19 -10.05 20.83
C ASP A 286 4.08 -11.32 19.98
N ALA A 287 4.04 -11.20 18.65
CA ALA A 287 4.04 -12.34 17.73
C ALA A 287 5.35 -13.14 17.82
N MET A 288 6.50 -12.46 17.90
CA MET A 288 7.79 -13.11 18.12
C MET A 288 7.80 -13.89 19.44
N GLN A 289 7.38 -13.26 20.55
CA GLN A 289 7.32 -13.91 21.86
C GLN A 289 6.37 -15.11 21.86
N LEU A 290 5.21 -14.98 21.21
CA LEU A 290 4.22 -16.04 21.12
C LEU A 290 4.76 -17.24 20.32
N SER A 291 5.45 -16.97 19.20
CA SER A 291 6.09 -17.99 18.37
C SER A 291 7.16 -18.76 19.14
N ILE A 292 8.06 -18.05 19.84
CA ILE A 292 9.15 -18.66 20.63
C ILE A 292 8.57 -19.54 21.74
N SER A 293 7.65 -18.98 22.53
CA SER A 293 7.13 -19.63 23.75
C SER A 293 6.14 -20.77 23.49
N ASN A 294 5.46 -20.81 22.35
CA ASN A 294 4.53 -21.90 22.03
C ASN A 294 5.04 -22.83 20.93
N ARG A 295 6.25 -22.57 20.40
CA ARG A 295 6.84 -23.28 19.26
C ARG A 295 5.92 -23.30 18.02
N ILE A 296 5.16 -22.22 17.81
CA ILE A 296 4.30 -22.05 16.63
C ILE A 296 5.06 -21.21 15.60
N PRO A 297 5.18 -21.66 14.34
CA PRO A 297 5.85 -20.90 13.28
C PRO A 297 5.30 -19.48 13.12
N TRP A 298 6.18 -18.47 13.14
CA TRP A 298 5.80 -17.09 12.86
C TRP A 298 5.67 -16.85 11.35
N PHE A 299 4.55 -16.27 10.91
CA PHE A 299 4.32 -15.88 9.53
C PHE A 299 4.93 -14.50 9.22
N CYS A 300 6.25 -14.38 9.33
CA CYS A 300 6.94 -13.10 9.23
C CYS A 300 7.00 -12.59 7.78
N MET A 301 6.60 -11.33 7.58
CA MET A 301 6.62 -10.66 6.27
C MET A 301 7.85 -9.76 6.04
N ASP A 302 8.80 -9.79 6.97
CA ASP A 302 10.07 -9.08 6.89
C ASP A 302 11.22 -10.11 6.89
N PRO A 303 11.90 -10.34 5.76
CA PRO A 303 12.95 -11.35 5.69
C PRO A 303 14.13 -11.12 6.63
N THR A 304 14.41 -9.87 7.03
CA THR A 304 15.51 -9.57 7.96
C THR A 304 15.14 -10.08 9.36
N PHE A 305 13.93 -9.76 9.83
CA PHE A 305 13.42 -10.30 11.08
C PHE A 305 13.19 -11.82 11.02
N GLY A 306 12.70 -12.33 9.89
CA GLY A 306 12.55 -13.77 9.64
C GLY A 306 13.90 -14.50 9.76
N SER A 307 14.93 -14.00 9.08
CA SER A 307 16.28 -14.57 9.14
C SER A 307 16.88 -14.52 10.54
N LEU A 308 16.68 -13.41 11.28
CA LEU A 308 17.11 -13.29 12.67
C LEU A 308 16.41 -14.31 13.57
N HIS A 309 15.09 -14.45 13.44
CA HIS A 309 14.27 -15.38 14.22
C HIS A 309 14.67 -16.83 13.93
N HIS A 310 14.76 -17.21 12.66
CA HIS A 310 15.13 -18.56 12.25
C HIS A 310 16.58 -18.90 12.55
N GLY A 311 17.51 -17.95 12.39
CA GLY A 311 18.93 -18.13 12.71
C GLY A 311 19.20 -18.45 14.17
N ARG A 312 18.27 -18.13 15.07
CA ARG A 312 18.29 -18.50 16.50
C ARG A 312 17.61 -19.85 16.79
N GLY A 313 17.17 -20.58 15.77
CA GLY A 313 16.46 -21.86 15.92
C GLY A 313 14.99 -21.70 16.32
N HIS A 314 14.41 -20.50 16.16
CA HIS A 314 13.00 -20.26 16.44
C HIS A 314 12.11 -20.63 15.23
N PRO A 315 10.88 -21.12 15.46
CA PRO A 315 9.99 -21.54 14.37
C PRO A 315 9.57 -20.37 13.47
N LEU A 316 9.70 -20.57 12.16
CA LEU A 316 9.35 -19.58 11.15
C LEU A 316 8.64 -20.28 9.99
N VAL A 317 7.70 -19.58 9.35
CA VAL A 317 7.04 -20.07 8.12
C VAL A 317 7.83 -19.66 6.89
N ASN A 318 7.98 -20.60 5.95
CA ASN A 318 8.36 -20.30 4.58
C ASN A 318 7.16 -19.67 3.85
N ALA A 319 6.96 -18.37 4.06
CA ALA A 319 5.83 -17.63 3.53
C ALA A 319 5.74 -17.74 2.00
N GLN A 320 6.88 -17.69 1.30
CA GLN A 320 6.92 -17.85 -0.15
C GLN A 320 6.36 -19.21 -0.58
N ALA A 321 6.81 -20.32 0.01
CA ALA A 321 6.38 -21.67 -0.36
C ALA A 321 4.91 -21.93 -0.01
N VAL A 322 4.48 -21.54 1.20
CA VAL A 322 3.09 -21.71 1.65
C VAL A 322 2.13 -20.94 0.75
N LEU A 323 2.41 -19.65 0.51
CA LEU A 323 1.53 -18.82 -0.32
C LEU A 323 1.52 -19.28 -1.77
N HIS A 324 2.67 -19.68 -2.32
CA HIS A 324 2.73 -20.22 -3.66
C HIS A 324 1.89 -21.49 -3.82
N ARG A 325 1.98 -22.41 -2.84
CA ARG A 325 1.20 -23.66 -2.84
C ARG A 325 -0.31 -23.39 -2.76
N GLU A 326 -0.75 -22.53 -1.84
CA GLU A 326 -2.18 -22.30 -1.68
C GLU A 326 -2.78 -21.50 -2.85
N ILE A 327 -2.03 -20.55 -3.42
CA ILE A 327 -2.45 -19.84 -4.64
C ILE A 327 -2.59 -20.80 -5.83
N LEU A 328 -1.68 -21.77 -5.98
CA LEU A 328 -1.75 -22.76 -7.06
C LEU A 328 -2.96 -23.69 -6.95
N ARG A 329 -3.41 -24.01 -5.72
CA ARG A 329 -4.59 -24.84 -5.47
C ARG A 329 -5.90 -24.08 -5.69
N ALA A 330 -5.89 -22.77 -5.50
CA ALA A 330 -7.06 -21.93 -5.66
C ALA A 330 -7.42 -21.67 -7.14
N PRO A 331 -8.72 -21.59 -7.48
CA PRO A 331 -9.13 -21.19 -8.82
C PRO A 331 -8.76 -19.72 -9.08
N PHE A 332 -8.13 -19.45 -10.24
CA PHE A 332 -7.88 -18.08 -10.66
C PHE A 332 -9.19 -17.38 -11.03
N ILE A 333 -9.60 -16.43 -10.19
CA ILE A 333 -10.73 -15.54 -10.44
C ILE A 333 -10.19 -14.11 -10.44
N PHE A 334 -10.18 -13.47 -11.61
CA PHE A 334 -9.58 -12.13 -11.77
C PHE A 334 -10.19 -11.11 -10.83
N GLU A 335 -11.52 -11.06 -10.69
CA GLU A 335 -12.18 -10.09 -9.81
C GLU A 335 -11.78 -10.23 -8.34
N LYS A 336 -11.45 -11.45 -7.88
CA LYS A 336 -10.94 -11.67 -6.51
C LYS A 336 -9.47 -11.27 -6.38
N ARG A 337 -8.66 -11.44 -7.44
CA ARG A 337 -7.21 -11.17 -7.42
C ARG A 337 -6.82 -9.79 -7.93
N ARG A 338 -7.74 -9.03 -8.55
CA ARG A 338 -7.43 -7.78 -9.29
C ARG A 338 -6.66 -6.78 -8.45
N HIS A 339 -7.05 -6.58 -7.19
CA HIS A 339 -6.41 -5.57 -6.33
C HIS A 339 -4.97 -5.95 -6.00
N ALA A 340 -4.75 -7.19 -5.55
CA ALA A 340 -3.42 -7.73 -5.28
C ALA A 340 -2.54 -7.73 -6.54
N LEU A 341 -3.10 -8.07 -7.70
CA LEU A 341 -2.38 -8.05 -8.98
C LEU A 341 -2.01 -6.64 -9.43
N VAL A 342 -2.87 -5.64 -9.20
CA VAL A 342 -2.57 -4.22 -9.46
C VAL A 342 -1.41 -3.77 -8.58
N LEU A 343 -1.48 -4.03 -7.27
CA LEU A 343 -0.41 -3.67 -6.34
C LEU A 343 0.90 -4.36 -6.67
N TYR A 344 0.85 -5.65 -7.02
CA TYR A 344 2.02 -6.38 -7.51
C TYR A 344 2.58 -5.74 -8.78
N ALA A 345 1.74 -5.48 -9.79
CA ALA A 345 2.16 -4.89 -11.05
C ALA A 345 2.80 -3.51 -10.88
N LEU A 346 2.35 -2.72 -9.90
CA LEU A 346 2.93 -1.42 -9.54
C LEU A 346 4.17 -1.51 -8.63
N GLY A 347 4.55 -2.71 -8.17
CA GLY A 347 5.70 -2.93 -7.29
C GLY A 347 5.42 -2.65 -5.81
N ALA A 348 4.16 -2.46 -5.43
CA ALA A 348 3.75 -2.17 -4.05
C ALA A 348 3.64 -3.41 -3.17
N LEU A 349 3.26 -4.56 -3.72
CA LEU A 349 2.97 -5.77 -2.95
C LEU A 349 3.75 -6.97 -3.52
N PRO A 350 4.64 -7.62 -2.75
CA PRO A 350 5.25 -8.88 -3.19
C PRO A 350 4.19 -9.99 -3.22
N LEU A 351 4.05 -10.66 -4.36
CA LEU A 351 3.01 -11.69 -4.57
C LEU A 351 3.61 -12.88 -5.33
N PRO A 352 3.30 -14.14 -4.96
CA PRO A 352 3.68 -15.30 -5.75
C PRO A 352 2.81 -15.35 -7.01
N VAL A 353 3.33 -14.85 -8.12
CA VAL A 353 2.66 -14.91 -9.44
C VAL A 353 3.23 -16.05 -10.25
N THR A 354 2.36 -16.94 -10.74
CA THR A 354 2.76 -18.11 -11.53
C THR A 354 2.65 -17.86 -13.03
N PHE A 355 3.31 -18.67 -13.87
CA PHE A 355 3.10 -18.58 -15.32
C PHE A 355 1.66 -18.86 -15.72
N GLN A 356 0.98 -19.77 -15.01
CA GLN A 356 -0.42 -20.05 -15.24
C GLN A 356 -1.29 -18.82 -14.96
N ASP A 357 -0.97 -18.04 -13.92
CA ASP A 357 -1.64 -16.76 -13.65
C ASP A 357 -1.46 -15.78 -14.81
N LEU A 358 -0.24 -15.68 -15.36
CA LEU A 358 0.05 -14.79 -16.48
C LEU A 358 -0.68 -15.21 -17.77
N TYR A 359 -0.75 -16.51 -18.06
CA TYR A 359 -1.54 -17.03 -19.19
C TYR A 359 -3.02 -16.72 -19.02
N ARG A 360 -3.57 -16.94 -17.82
CA ARG A 360 -4.98 -16.63 -17.55
C ARG A 360 -5.24 -15.14 -17.65
N LEU A 361 -4.34 -14.31 -17.12
CA LEU A 361 -4.42 -12.85 -17.22
C LEU A 361 -4.38 -12.36 -18.66
N ALA A 362 -3.49 -12.91 -19.49
CA ALA A 362 -3.38 -12.58 -20.90
C ALA A 362 -4.67 -12.88 -21.68
N ASN A 363 -5.38 -13.95 -21.32
CA ASN A 363 -6.60 -14.37 -22.00
C ASN A 363 -7.88 -13.61 -21.58
N ILE A 364 -7.79 -12.66 -20.65
CA ILE A 364 -8.95 -11.90 -20.19
C ILE A 364 -9.15 -10.67 -21.09
N VAL A 365 -10.33 -10.58 -21.69
CA VAL A 365 -10.79 -9.42 -22.47
C VAL A 365 -11.27 -8.32 -21.50
N ASN A 366 -10.32 -7.64 -20.85
CA ASN A 366 -10.57 -6.55 -19.91
C ASN A 366 -9.41 -5.54 -19.91
N THR A 367 -9.72 -4.24 -19.94
CA THR A 367 -8.72 -3.16 -19.96
C THR A 367 -7.77 -3.20 -18.76
N LEU A 368 -8.29 -3.44 -17.55
CA LEU A 368 -7.47 -3.54 -16.34
C LEU A 368 -6.55 -4.76 -16.38
N ALA A 369 -7.03 -5.91 -16.91
CA ALA A 369 -6.20 -7.09 -17.07
C ALA A 369 -5.00 -6.82 -18.02
N GLY A 370 -5.26 -6.13 -19.14
CA GLY A 370 -4.20 -5.67 -20.05
C GLY A 370 -3.22 -4.69 -19.39
N PHE A 371 -3.72 -3.72 -18.60
CA PHE A 371 -2.88 -2.80 -17.83
C PHE A 371 -1.97 -3.54 -16.84
N VAL A 372 -2.55 -4.46 -16.06
CA VAL A 372 -1.81 -5.27 -15.08
C VAL A 372 -0.74 -6.09 -15.79
N LEU A 373 -1.07 -6.77 -16.90
CA LEU A 373 -0.11 -7.57 -17.66
C LEU A 373 1.05 -6.72 -18.18
N PHE A 374 0.73 -5.58 -18.79
CA PHE A 374 1.72 -4.61 -19.25
C PHE A 374 2.66 -4.19 -18.10
N LYS A 375 2.09 -3.79 -16.96
CA LYS A 375 2.88 -3.34 -15.80
C LYS A 375 3.72 -4.45 -15.17
N ILE A 376 3.25 -5.69 -15.16
CA ILE A 376 4.06 -6.85 -14.76
C ILE A 376 5.26 -7.02 -15.69
N ILE A 377 5.05 -6.99 -17.02
CA ILE A 377 6.14 -7.08 -17.99
C ILE A 377 7.15 -5.94 -17.80
N GLN A 378 6.64 -4.71 -17.61
CA GLN A 378 7.48 -3.52 -17.43
C GLN A 378 8.32 -3.57 -16.16
N ASN A 379 7.71 -3.90 -15.03
CA ASN A 379 8.32 -3.73 -13.71
C ASN A 379 9.00 -5.01 -13.19
N HIS A 380 8.49 -6.19 -13.57
CA HIS A 380 8.94 -7.49 -13.06
C HIS A 380 9.44 -8.43 -14.16
N GLY A 381 9.26 -8.08 -15.43
CA GLY A 381 9.49 -9.00 -16.55
C GLY A 381 10.91 -9.54 -16.61
N ARG A 382 11.94 -8.73 -16.29
CA ARG A 382 13.33 -9.22 -16.24
C ARG A 382 13.52 -10.28 -15.16
N ALA A 383 12.96 -10.10 -13.96
CA ALA A 383 13.06 -11.09 -12.89
C ALA A 383 12.31 -12.39 -13.22
N ILE A 384 11.20 -12.29 -13.96
CA ILE A 384 10.35 -13.44 -14.32
C ILE A 384 10.95 -14.23 -15.50
N PHE A 385 11.35 -13.55 -16.57
CA PHE A 385 11.63 -14.14 -17.89
C PHE A 385 13.11 -14.27 -18.25
N ALA A 386 14.05 -13.73 -17.46
CA ALA A 386 15.48 -13.80 -17.80
C ALA A 386 16.11 -15.19 -17.64
N ALA A 387 15.49 -16.12 -16.91
CA ALA A 387 16.01 -17.47 -16.81
C ALA A 387 15.84 -18.24 -18.13
N GLU A 388 16.76 -19.17 -18.38
CA GLU A 388 16.79 -19.97 -19.62
C GLU A 388 15.45 -20.65 -19.91
N GLY A 389 15.03 -20.66 -21.18
CA GLY A 389 13.76 -21.23 -21.63
C GLY A 389 12.51 -20.39 -21.34
N ARG A 390 12.60 -19.29 -20.57
CA ARG A 390 11.41 -18.48 -20.20
C ARG A 390 11.08 -17.35 -21.17
N ALA A 391 12.00 -16.99 -22.07
CA ALA A 391 11.77 -15.97 -23.08
C ALA A 391 10.64 -16.37 -24.06
N GLU A 392 10.49 -17.66 -24.36
CA GLU A 392 9.39 -18.17 -25.20
C GLU A 392 8.03 -18.08 -24.49
N ILE A 393 8.00 -18.23 -23.17
CA ILE A 393 6.78 -18.06 -22.36
C ILE A 393 6.27 -16.62 -22.50
N LEU A 394 7.17 -15.63 -22.50
CA LEU A 394 6.81 -14.22 -22.74
C LEU A 394 6.17 -14.04 -24.13
N LEU A 395 6.71 -14.66 -25.17
CA LEU A 395 6.12 -14.61 -26.51
C LEU A 395 4.73 -15.26 -26.55
N ASN A 396 4.53 -16.39 -25.87
CA ASN A 396 3.22 -17.04 -25.79
C ASN A 396 2.19 -16.17 -25.07
N ILE A 397 2.59 -15.48 -24.00
CA ILE A 397 1.75 -14.55 -23.25
C ILE A 397 1.33 -13.37 -24.12
N ILE A 398 2.28 -12.75 -24.85
CA ILE A 398 1.99 -11.63 -25.76
C ILE A 398 1.04 -12.10 -26.86
N TYR A 399 1.33 -13.25 -27.49
CA TYR A 399 0.48 -13.84 -28.53
C TYR A 399 -0.94 -14.05 -28.00
N LEU A 400 -1.08 -14.71 -26.85
CA LEU A 400 -2.38 -15.06 -26.27
C LEU A 400 -3.20 -13.79 -25.97
N HIS A 401 -2.55 -12.75 -25.45
CA HIS A 401 -3.19 -11.47 -25.19
C HIS A 401 -3.75 -10.84 -26.47
N LEU A 402 -2.90 -10.71 -27.50
CA LEU A 402 -3.32 -10.17 -28.79
C LEU A 402 -4.42 -11.01 -29.44
N HIS A 403 -4.31 -12.34 -29.36
CA HIS A 403 -5.28 -13.25 -29.93
C HIS A 403 -6.65 -13.13 -29.24
N SER A 404 -6.67 -13.01 -27.91
CA SER A 404 -7.91 -12.87 -27.13
C SER A 404 -8.67 -11.55 -27.41
N LEU A 405 -7.93 -10.49 -27.78
CA LEU A 405 -8.50 -9.18 -28.11
C LEU A 405 -8.85 -9.04 -29.60
N PHE A 406 -8.29 -9.89 -30.46
CA PHE A 406 -8.49 -9.81 -31.89
C PHE A 406 -9.97 -9.89 -32.27
N GLY A 407 -10.43 -8.93 -33.08
CA GLY A 407 -11.85 -8.76 -33.45
C GLY A 407 -12.66 -7.87 -32.50
N ASN A 408 -12.27 -7.77 -31.22
CA ASN A 408 -12.87 -6.83 -30.27
C ASN A 408 -12.25 -5.41 -30.38
N GLU A 409 -11.07 -5.31 -30.98
CA GLU A 409 -10.36 -4.04 -31.24
C GLU A 409 -11.17 -3.09 -32.15
N ALA A 410 -11.99 -3.62 -33.07
CA ALA A 410 -12.81 -2.82 -33.99
C ALA A 410 -13.87 -1.96 -33.28
N LEU A 411 -14.35 -2.38 -32.11
CA LEU A 411 -15.31 -1.63 -31.30
C LEU A 411 -14.68 -0.39 -30.64
N ALA A 412 -13.35 -0.33 -30.51
CA ALA A 412 -12.64 0.79 -29.90
C ALA A 412 -12.28 1.90 -30.90
N VAL A 413 -12.24 1.59 -32.21
CA VAL A 413 -11.77 2.48 -33.28
C VAL A 413 -12.83 3.52 -33.70
N GLU A 414 -14.13 3.29 -33.44
CA GLU A 414 -15.21 4.17 -33.92
C GLU A 414 -15.54 5.37 -33.02
N ALA A 415 -14.96 5.49 -31.82
CA ALA A 415 -15.20 6.61 -30.93
C ALA A 415 -14.05 7.63 -31.00
N SER A 416 -14.31 8.79 -31.62
CA SER A 416 -13.42 9.97 -31.67
C SER A 416 -13.05 10.53 -30.28
N TYR A 417 -13.66 9.99 -29.22
CA TYR A 417 -13.25 10.10 -27.83
C TYR A 417 -13.53 8.75 -27.14
N SER A 418 -12.63 7.77 -27.31
CA SER A 418 -12.73 6.50 -26.59
C SER A 418 -11.95 6.59 -25.26
N PRO A 419 -12.62 6.60 -24.09
CA PRO A 419 -11.95 6.39 -22.80
C PRO A 419 -11.43 4.95 -22.63
N TRP A 420 -11.61 4.10 -23.65
CA TRP A 420 -11.18 2.70 -23.68
C TRP A 420 -9.77 2.61 -24.27
N VAL A 421 -8.76 2.98 -23.47
CA VAL A 421 -7.37 2.62 -23.80
C VAL A 421 -7.25 1.10 -23.73
N THR A 422 -7.04 0.44 -24.86
CA THR A 422 -6.60 -0.96 -24.87
C THR A 422 -5.09 -0.99 -24.61
N TYR A 423 -4.65 -1.91 -23.75
CA TYR A 423 -3.23 -2.07 -23.41
C TYR A 423 -2.50 -3.08 -24.31
N ASP A 424 -3.13 -3.49 -25.41
CA ASP A 424 -2.60 -4.47 -26.38
C ASP A 424 -1.26 -4.01 -26.97
N SER A 425 -1.18 -2.75 -27.41
CA SER A 425 0.05 -2.17 -27.98
C SER A 425 1.14 -2.01 -26.93
N TYR A 426 0.77 -1.73 -25.67
CA TYR A 426 1.71 -1.64 -24.56
C TYR A 426 2.29 -3.01 -24.20
N VAL A 427 1.44 -4.03 -24.07
CA VAL A 427 1.87 -5.42 -23.82
C VAL A 427 2.79 -5.90 -24.95
N PHE A 428 2.42 -5.66 -26.21
CA PHE A 428 3.23 -6.04 -27.36
C PHE A 428 4.59 -5.32 -27.39
N ASN A 429 4.60 -3.99 -27.31
CA ASN A 429 5.83 -3.20 -27.45
C ASN A 429 6.79 -3.43 -26.27
N HIS A 430 6.30 -3.39 -25.03
CA HIS A 430 7.16 -3.62 -23.88
C HIS A 430 7.57 -5.10 -23.75
N GLY A 431 6.68 -6.03 -24.11
CA GLY A 431 6.97 -7.45 -24.13
C GLY A 431 8.04 -7.81 -25.16
N LEU A 432 7.92 -7.35 -26.41
CA LEU A 432 8.96 -7.55 -27.42
C LEU A 432 10.24 -6.81 -27.07
N GLY A 433 10.16 -5.56 -26.60
CA GLY A 433 11.33 -4.82 -26.13
C GLY A 433 12.10 -5.61 -25.06
N LEU A 434 11.39 -6.15 -24.06
CA LEU A 434 11.98 -7.02 -23.05
C LEU A 434 12.60 -8.28 -23.68
N TYR A 435 11.84 -9.03 -24.49
CA TYR A 435 12.32 -10.25 -25.15
C TYR A 435 13.63 -10.02 -25.89
N LEU A 436 13.71 -8.92 -26.66
CA LEU A 436 14.93 -8.54 -27.36
C LEU A 436 16.08 -8.36 -26.38
N THR A 437 15.90 -7.71 -25.23
CA THR A 437 16.99 -7.51 -24.25
C THR A 437 17.45 -8.77 -23.50
N LEU A 438 16.64 -9.84 -23.46
CA LEU A 438 16.94 -11.04 -22.66
C LEU A 438 17.96 -12.00 -23.32
N SER A 439 18.24 -11.86 -24.61
CA SER A 439 19.17 -12.74 -25.34
C SER A 439 20.48 -12.02 -25.66
N ASN A 440 21.63 -12.61 -25.30
CA ASN A 440 22.92 -11.89 -25.37
C ASN A 440 23.72 -12.07 -26.68
N ASN A 441 23.36 -13.00 -27.58
CA ASN A 441 24.31 -13.50 -28.58
C ASN A 441 23.89 -13.37 -30.06
N SER A 442 22.91 -12.52 -30.42
CA SER A 442 22.46 -12.35 -31.82
C SER A 442 22.05 -10.92 -32.15
N SER A 443 22.02 -10.53 -33.43
CA SER A 443 21.49 -9.21 -33.84
C SER A 443 20.02 -9.04 -33.42
N ALA A 444 19.59 -7.83 -33.09
CA ALA A 444 18.19 -7.55 -32.72
C ALA A 444 17.20 -7.98 -33.81
N GLU A 445 17.55 -7.82 -35.08
CA GLU A 445 16.73 -8.22 -36.23
C GLU A 445 16.56 -9.74 -36.31
N LEU A 446 17.59 -10.51 -35.93
CA LEU A 446 17.48 -11.98 -35.87
C LEU A 446 16.57 -12.42 -34.73
N ARG A 447 16.67 -11.77 -33.55
CA ARG A 447 15.77 -12.04 -32.43
C ARG A 447 14.32 -11.70 -32.78
N LEU A 448 14.10 -10.59 -33.48
CA LEU A 448 12.77 -10.19 -33.93
C LEU A 448 12.20 -11.19 -34.94
N ALA A 449 13.02 -11.67 -35.87
CA ALA A 449 12.63 -12.71 -36.82
C ALA A 449 12.24 -14.03 -36.12
N ILE A 450 13.01 -14.45 -35.11
CA ILE A 450 12.70 -15.63 -34.28
C ILE A 450 11.37 -15.44 -33.54
N ALA A 451 11.15 -14.27 -32.92
CA ALA A 451 9.90 -13.96 -32.22
C ALA A 451 8.69 -13.98 -33.16
N MET A 452 8.82 -13.36 -34.34
CA MET A 452 7.79 -13.33 -35.37
C MET A 452 7.45 -14.74 -35.87
N GLN A 453 8.47 -15.54 -36.18
CA GLN A 453 8.28 -16.92 -36.61
C GLN A 453 7.58 -17.76 -35.53
N HIS A 454 7.98 -17.61 -34.27
CA HIS A 454 7.37 -18.30 -33.14
C HIS A 454 5.88 -18.00 -33.04
N MET A 455 5.49 -16.73 -33.05
CA MET A 455 4.08 -16.34 -32.98
C MET A 455 3.29 -16.72 -34.24
N ASN A 456 3.91 -16.66 -35.43
CA ASN A 456 3.28 -17.12 -36.67
C ASN A 456 2.92 -18.61 -36.61
N ARG A 457 3.76 -19.46 -35.99
CA ARG A 457 3.45 -20.89 -35.79
C ARG A 457 2.25 -21.13 -34.91
N LEU A 458 1.96 -20.23 -33.97
CA LEU A 458 0.77 -20.32 -33.13
C LEU A 458 -0.51 -19.92 -33.90
N CYS A 459 -0.40 -19.33 -35.09
CA CYS A 459 -1.53 -18.80 -35.86
C CYS A 459 -2.09 -19.75 -36.93
N VAL A 460 -1.90 -21.07 -36.81
CA VAL A 460 -2.10 -22.08 -37.89
C VAL A 460 -3.41 -21.89 -38.70
N ASP A 461 -4.49 -21.45 -38.05
CA ASP A 461 -5.83 -21.39 -38.67
C ASP A 461 -6.43 -19.97 -38.84
N ASN A 462 -5.69 -18.89 -38.53
CA ASN A 462 -6.24 -17.52 -38.57
C ASN A 462 -5.39 -16.55 -39.42
N GLN A 463 -5.64 -16.55 -40.74
CA GLN A 463 -4.95 -15.71 -41.71
C GLN A 463 -5.13 -14.20 -41.47
N SER A 464 -6.33 -13.79 -41.01
CA SER A 464 -6.60 -12.38 -40.68
C SER A 464 -5.77 -11.91 -39.48
N PHE A 465 -5.66 -12.73 -38.44
CA PHE A 465 -4.84 -12.43 -37.28
C PHE A 465 -3.36 -12.41 -37.63
N MET A 466 -2.88 -13.36 -38.44
CA MET A 466 -1.49 -13.33 -38.93
C MET A 466 -1.15 -12.04 -39.65
N ARG A 467 -2.05 -11.52 -40.51
CA ARG A 467 -1.82 -10.24 -41.20
C ARG A 467 -1.70 -9.09 -40.20
N SER A 468 -2.61 -8.99 -39.23
CA SER A 468 -2.56 -7.98 -38.17
C SER A 468 -1.28 -8.08 -37.33
N LEU A 469 -0.88 -9.30 -36.96
CA LEU A 469 0.35 -9.55 -36.21
C LEU A 469 1.59 -9.08 -36.99
N ARG A 470 1.69 -9.42 -38.29
CA ARG A 470 2.79 -8.97 -39.16
C ARG A 470 2.86 -7.45 -39.26
N GLU A 471 1.72 -6.78 -39.34
CA GLU A 471 1.66 -5.31 -39.34
C GLU A 471 2.17 -4.72 -38.01
N ARG A 472 1.83 -5.32 -36.88
CA ARG A 472 2.36 -4.92 -35.56
C ARG A 472 3.88 -5.09 -35.49
N PHE A 473 4.42 -6.20 -35.98
CA PHE A 473 5.87 -6.42 -36.08
C PHE A 473 6.56 -5.38 -36.98
N PHE A 474 5.98 -5.06 -38.14
CA PHE A 474 6.48 -4.02 -39.04
C PHE A 474 6.55 -2.65 -38.35
N ARG A 475 5.45 -2.22 -37.72
CA ARG A 475 5.39 -0.94 -36.98
C ARG A 475 6.38 -0.90 -35.81
N PHE A 476 6.57 -2.01 -35.11
CA PHE A 476 7.57 -2.12 -34.06
C PHE A 476 8.99 -1.97 -34.59
N ALA A 477 9.32 -2.63 -35.70
CA ALA A 477 10.63 -2.53 -36.35
C ALA A 477 10.90 -1.08 -36.80
N GLU A 478 9.92 -0.43 -37.44
CA GLU A 478 10.01 0.97 -37.87
C GLU A 478 10.25 1.91 -36.67
N GLY A 479 9.47 1.77 -35.60
CA GLY A 479 9.61 2.58 -34.39
C GLY A 479 10.92 2.40 -33.62
N HIS A 480 11.62 1.28 -33.84
CA HIS A 480 12.94 0.99 -33.25
C HIS A 480 14.09 1.09 -34.26
N PHE A 481 13.85 1.68 -35.45
CA PHE A 481 14.85 1.86 -36.51
C PHE A 481 15.53 0.55 -36.97
N MET A 482 14.82 -0.57 -36.92
CA MET A 482 15.31 -1.86 -37.39
C MET A 482 15.08 -2.04 -38.90
N ASN A 483 15.99 -2.74 -39.58
CA ASN A 483 15.81 -3.04 -41.01
C ASN A 483 14.82 -4.20 -41.20
N TRP A 484 13.60 -3.88 -41.63
CA TRP A 484 12.54 -4.86 -41.87
C TRP A 484 12.89 -5.90 -42.94
N GLU A 485 13.61 -5.53 -44.00
CA GLU A 485 14.02 -6.46 -45.05
C GLU A 485 14.95 -7.55 -44.48
N VAL A 486 15.86 -7.16 -43.59
CA VAL A 486 16.75 -8.09 -42.89
C VAL A 486 15.96 -9.02 -41.96
N VAL A 487 14.94 -8.51 -41.27
CA VAL A 487 14.06 -9.32 -40.41
C VAL A 487 13.30 -10.35 -41.24
N ALA A 488 12.68 -9.93 -42.35
CA ALA A 488 11.92 -10.80 -43.24
C ALA A 488 12.80 -11.88 -43.90
N GLN A 489 14.00 -11.52 -44.36
CA GLN A 489 14.96 -12.48 -44.92
C GLN A 489 15.39 -13.53 -43.89
N LYS A 490 15.67 -13.10 -42.65
CA LYS A 490 16.04 -14.02 -41.57
C LYS A 490 14.88 -14.95 -41.20
N GLU A 491 13.63 -14.48 -41.17
CA GLU A 491 12.46 -15.32 -40.93
C GLU A 491 12.35 -16.46 -41.96
N ILE A 492 12.52 -16.13 -43.25
CA ILE A 492 12.50 -17.12 -44.34
C ILE A 492 13.62 -18.14 -44.15
N SER A 493 14.85 -17.68 -43.89
CA SER A 493 16.00 -18.57 -43.67
C SER A 493 15.78 -19.54 -42.50
N ILE A 494 15.20 -19.09 -41.38
CA ILE A 494 14.92 -19.96 -40.23
C ILE A 494 13.82 -20.99 -40.58
N ASN A 495 12.83 -20.63 -41.40
CA ASN A 495 11.81 -21.56 -41.87
C ASN A 495 12.42 -22.65 -42.78
N GLU A 496 13.30 -22.28 -43.69
CA GLU A 496 13.98 -23.21 -44.61
C GLU A 496 14.91 -24.19 -43.88
N ASP A 497 15.72 -23.70 -42.93
CA ASP A 497 16.63 -24.53 -42.14
C ASP A 497 15.87 -25.56 -41.29
N ARG A 498 14.70 -25.20 -40.78
CA ARG A 498 13.86 -26.13 -40.03
C ARG A 498 13.20 -27.18 -40.92
N LEU A 499 12.66 -26.80 -42.07
CA LEU A 499 12.09 -27.77 -43.03
C LEU A 499 13.13 -28.81 -43.46
N ARG A 500 14.41 -28.40 -43.58
CA ARG A 500 15.53 -29.32 -43.81
C ARG A 500 15.76 -30.27 -42.63
N GLN A 501 15.68 -29.79 -41.38
CA GLN A 501 15.82 -30.63 -40.17
C GLN A 501 14.64 -31.60 -39.96
N GLU A 502 13.40 -31.19 -40.25
CA GLU A 502 12.22 -32.06 -40.17
C GLU A 502 12.26 -33.14 -41.26
N SER A 503 12.74 -32.81 -42.46
CA SER A 503 12.92 -33.77 -43.57
C SER A 503 14.06 -34.77 -43.33
N SER A 504 15.10 -34.42 -42.56
CA SER A 504 16.20 -35.32 -42.23
C SER A 504 15.87 -36.27 -41.07
N LEU A 505 15.01 -35.85 -40.14
CA LEU A 505 14.47 -36.73 -39.08
C LEU A 505 13.45 -37.74 -39.61
N GLY A 506 12.58 -37.35 -40.56
CA GLY A 506 11.61 -38.25 -41.19
C GLY A 506 12.21 -39.36 -42.06
N ASN A 507 13.45 -39.20 -42.54
CA ASN A 507 14.15 -40.21 -43.34
C ASN A 507 14.86 -41.28 -42.49
N ASN A 508 15.01 -41.09 -41.16
CA ASN A 508 15.66 -42.06 -40.28
C ASN A 508 14.70 -43.10 -39.68
N GLU A 509 13.37 -42.92 -39.76
CA GLU A 509 12.39 -43.89 -39.25
C GLU A 509 11.98 -44.97 -40.29
N THR A 510 12.43 -44.88 -41.54
CA THR A 510 12.09 -45.85 -42.60
C THR A 510 13.03 -47.06 -42.72
N HIS A 511 14.03 -47.21 -41.83
CA HIS A 511 14.92 -48.38 -41.81
C HIS A 511 14.86 -49.18 -40.51
N THR A 512 13.67 -49.71 -40.19
CA THR A 512 13.55 -50.94 -39.37
C THR A 512 12.30 -51.70 -39.81
N ARG A 513 12.44 -52.45 -40.92
CA ARG A 513 11.55 -53.60 -41.18
C ARG A 513 12.15 -54.83 -40.48
N PRO A 514 11.36 -55.64 -39.77
CA PRO A 514 11.85 -56.85 -39.13
C PRO A 514 12.10 -57.93 -40.20
N ALA A 515 13.27 -58.54 -40.14
CA ALA A 515 13.50 -59.83 -40.79
C ALA A 515 12.90 -60.92 -39.88
N THR A 516 12.18 -61.83 -40.53
CA THR A 516 11.57 -63.09 -40.07
C THR A 516 12.34 -63.87 -39.02
#